data_AF-A0A1F1L4W2-F1
#
_entry.id   AF-A0A1F1L4W2-F1
#
_cell.length_a   1.000
_cell.length_b   1.000
_cell.length_c   1.000
_cell.angle_alpha   90.00
_cell.angle_beta   90.00
_cell.angle_gamma   90.00
#
_symmetry.space_group_name_H-M   'P 1'
#
loop_
_entity.id
_entity.type
_entity.pdbx_description
1 polymer ?
#
loop_
_entity_poly.entity_id
_entity_poly.type
_entity_poly.pdbx_seq_one_letter_code
_entity_poly.pdbx_strand_id
1 'polypeptide(L)'
;MKKYLNKGLIYQWFNSAKMMILLGVIAWGFASNRLVENHINMVSNDISMNFNNGYSTYTIFSYIILGIIFAMIHFMSQGINKRNNNMFLTSAPYTKKQIKYNELICLLISLVIFTAVFIYISIMAYLRNYDLMSIIDGYFTVLGIETLKIILFGTIGIFILLIVDSMFSNTIMGIICMISILPVSLLFIVSRVFMILDYIPGGNGKSFLEKIGDIISVNFFKGQSTYLIDSVNVVFIQKRNLISEFIVAVVIIAVLSVIYLIIQRKFKVESNTKMFTSKLNEKIIVIISSIGAGSFILTMLSEFYTNNLMGYYYYYGVLSGTNLIKALAFDMGIIGFISFVVYKLINKLLNNIQ
;
A
#
# COMPACT_ATOMS: atom_id res chain seq x y z
N MET A 1 -24.08 30.89 -2.60
CA MET A 1 -24.37 29.87 -1.57
C MET A 1 -23.57 28.57 -1.71
N LYS A 2 -23.61 27.81 -2.82
CA LYS A 2 -22.85 26.54 -2.97
C LYS A 2 -21.34 26.63 -2.69
N LYS A 3 -20.66 27.71 -3.14
CA LYS A 3 -19.23 27.94 -2.83
C LYS A 3 -18.95 28.18 -1.34
N TYR A 4 -19.85 28.85 -0.62
CA TYR A 4 -19.72 29.12 0.81
C TYR A 4 -19.95 27.85 1.65
N LEU A 5 -20.91 27.03 1.24
CA LEU A 5 -21.19 25.72 1.83
C LEU A 5 -19.97 24.78 1.71
N ASN A 6 -19.35 24.70 0.53
CA ASN A 6 -18.13 23.89 0.37
C ASN A 6 -16.96 24.40 1.23
N LYS A 7 -16.79 25.72 1.37
CA LYS A 7 -15.78 26.28 2.27
C LYS A 7 -16.04 25.89 3.72
N GLY A 8 -17.30 25.96 4.18
CA GLY A 8 -17.70 25.56 5.53
C GLY A 8 -17.33 24.11 5.85
N LEU A 9 -17.56 23.18 4.92
CA LEU A 9 -17.18 21.77 5.07
C LEU A 9 -15.66 21.58 5.21
N ILE A 10 -14.87 22.30 4.41
CA ILE A 10 -13.40 22.26 4.48
C ILE A 10 -12.93 22.78 5.84
N TYR A 11 -13.46 23.92 6.31
CA TYR A 11 -13.13 24.47 7.62
C TYR A 11 -13.49 23.52 8.76
N GLN A 12 -14.66 22.88 8.70
CA GLN A 12 -15.08 21.92 9.72
C GLN A 12 -14.13 20.73 9.78
N TRP A 13 -13.76 20.17 8.63
CA TRP A 13 -12.84 19.04 8.54
C TRP A 13 -11.45 19.39 9.08
N PHE A 14 -10.90 20.53 8.65
CA PHE A 14 -9.61 21.01 9.17
C PHE A 14 -9.65 21.29 10.66
N ASN A 15 -10.76 21.83 11.18
CA ASN A 15 -10.88 22.07 12.62
C ASN A 15 -10.87 20.76 13.43
N SER A 16 -11.49 19.68 12.92
CA SER A 16 -11.40 18.36 13.54
C SER A 16 -10.01 17.71 13.39
N ALA A 17 -9.34 17.92 12.27
CA ALA A 17 -8.08 17.26 11.95
C ALA A 17 -6.83 18.02 12.42
N LYS A 18 -6.92 19.30 12.78
CA LYS A 18 -5.76 20.20 12.98
C LYS A 18 -4.69 19.66 13.93
N MET A 19 -5.09 19.11 15.07
CA MET A 19 -4.15 18.60 16.07
C MET A 19 -3.43 17.34 15.56
N MET A 20 -4.16 16.48 14.83
CA MET A 20 -3.58 15.27 14.24
C MET A 20 -2.68 15.58 13.06
N ILE A 21 -3.01 16.59 12.24
CA ILE A 21 -2.13 17.07 11.18
C ILE A 21 -0.84 17.64 11.80
N LEU A 22 -0.95 18.42 12.88
CA LEU A 22 0.22 18.99 13.57
C LEU A 22 1.13 17.90 14.16
N LEU A 23 0.56 16.93 14.89
CA LEU A 23 1.31 15.78 15.41
C LEU A 23 1.92 14.94 14.29
N GLY A 24 1.17 14.74 13.20
CA GLY A 24 1.64 14.03 12.02
C GLY A 24 2.83 14.74 11.38
N VAL A 25 2.77 16.07 11.22
CA VAL A 25 3.86 16.88 10.66
C VAL A 25 5.12 16.77 11.52
N ILE A 26 4.99 16.82 12.84
CA ILE A 26 6.12 16.64 13.77
C ILE A 26 6.72 15.24 13.62
N ALA A 27 5.89 14.20 13.66
CA ALA A 27 6.32 12.81 13.54
C ALA A 27 7.00 12.53 12.18
N TRP A 28 6.42 13.05 11.10
CA TRP A 28 7.00 12.95 9.76
C TRP A 28 8.29 13.74 9.65
N GLY A 29 8.42 14.87 10.34
CA GLY A 29 9.65 15.64 10.39
C GLY A 29 10.80 14.83 11.01
N PHE A 30 10.56 14.20 12.16
CA PHE A 30 11.56 13.32 12.77
C PHE A 30 11.90 12.11 11.90
N ALA A 31 10.88 11.45 11.32
CA ALA A 31 11.07 10.32 10.44
C ALA A 31 11.89 10.71 9.20
N SER A 32 11.54 11.81 8.54
CA SER A 32 12.23 12.33 7.36
C SER A 32 13.68 12.70 7.66
N ASN A 33 13.96 13.36 8.79
CA ASN A 33 15.33 13.70 9.16
C ASN A 33 16.18 12.44 9.35
N ARG A 34 15.65 11.43 10.04
CA ARG A 34 16.34 10.15 10.21
C ARG A 34 16.56 9.43 8.88
N LEU A 35 15.58 9.46 7.98
CA LEU A 35 15.70 8.85 6.64
C LEU A 35 16.81 9.52 5.82
N VAL A 36 16.81 10.85 5.75
CA VAL A 36 17.82 11.61 5.01
C VAL A 36 19.20 11.39 5.61
N GLU A 37 19.33 11.49 6.93
CA GLU A 37 20.62 11.33 7.63
C GLU A 37 21.22 9.93 7.45
N ASN A 38 20.40 8.88 7.54
CA ASN A 38 20.84 7.52 7.27
C ASN A 38 21.40 7.37 5.85
N HIS A 39 20.74 7.95 4.84
CA HIS A 39 21.22 7.86 3.45
C HIS A 39 22.49 8.67 3.23
N ILE A 40 22.63 9.84 3.88
CA ILE A 40 23.87 10.61 3.84
C ILE A 40 25.03 9.80 4.43
N ASN A 41 24.81 9.14 5.56
CA ASN A 41 25.82 8.29 6.20
C ASN A 41 26.17 7.07 5.33
N MET A 42 25.18 6.46 4.67
CA MET A 42 25.43 5.37 3.71
C MET A 42 26.31 5.83 2.55
N VAL A 43 25.99 6.97 1.94
CA VAL A 43 26.79 7.52 0.83
C VAL A 43 28.20 7.91 1.30
N SER A 44 28.33 8.46 2.51
CA SER A 44 29.65 8.74 3.10
C SER A 44 30.50 7.47 3.25
N ASN A 45 29.87 6.34 3.63
CA ASN A 45 30.56 5.05 3.72
C ASN A 45 30.89 4.48 2.34
N ASP A 46 30.00 4.63 1.36
CA ASP A 46 30.25 4.18 -0.02
C ASP A 46 31.38 4.95 -0.70
N ILE A 47 31.50 6.26 -0.42
CA ILE A 47 32.63 7.07 -0.88
C ILE A 47 33.93 6.56 -0.27
N SER A 48 33.94 6.27 1.04
CA SER A 48 35.16 5.84 1.73
C SER A 48 35.60 4.42 1.38
N MET A 49 34.65 3.51 1.11
CA MET A 49 34.95 2.10 0.83
C MET A 49 35.07 1.79 -0.67
N ASN A 50 34.23 2.40 -1.51
CA ASN A 50 34.04 2.02 -2.91
C ASN A 50 34.34 3.15 -3.91
N PHE A 51 34.73 4.35 -3.43
CA PHE A 51 34.94 5.55 -4.26
C PHE A 51 33.74 5.91 -5.14
N ASN A 52 32.54 5.47 -4.75
CA ASN A 52 31.30 5.79 -5.46
C ASN A 52 30.63 6.99 -4.79
N ASN A 53 30.46 8.08 -5.54
CA ASN A 53 29.94 9.35 -5.07
C ASN A 53 28.48 9.61 -5.49
N GLY A 54 27.83 8.69 -6.18
CA GLY A 54 26.46 8.87 -6.63
C GLY A 54 25.45 8.71 -5.49
N TYR A 55 24.54 9.68 -5.32
CA TYR A 55 23.45 9.57 -4.35
C TYR A 55 22.40 8.54 -4.80
N SER A 56 21.75 7.84 -3.87
CA SER A 56 20.75 6.82 -4.19
C SER A 56 19.33 7.23 -3.81
N THR A 57 18.36 6.77 -4.60
CA THR A 57 16.94 6.91 -4.30
C THR A 57 16.52 6.06 -3.11
N TYR A 58 15.41 6.41 -2.46
CA TYR A 58 14.91 5.71 -1.29
C TYR A 58 13.99 4.55 -1.71
N THR A 59 14.01 3.47 -0.94
CA THR A 59 13.11 2.31 -1.13
C THR A 59 11.70 2.65 -0.69
N ILE A 60 10.67 2.02 -1.29
CA ILE A 60 9.28 2.32 -0.94
C ILE A 60 8.95 2.08 0.55
N PHE A 61 9.66 1.14 1.19
CA PHE A 61 9.50 0.81 2.60
C PHE A 61 9.82 1.98 3.54
N SER A 62 10.66 2.93 3.13
CA SER A 62 10.93 4.13 3.93
C SER A 62 9.69 5.01 4.15
N TYR A 63 8.70 4.90 3.26
CA TYR A 63 7.48 5.72 3.28
C TYR A 63 6.31 5.08 4.06
N ILE A 64 6.48 3.89 4.64
CA ILE A 64 5.41 3.22 5.41
C ILE A 64 4.92 4.10 6.56
N ILE A 65 5.82 4.79 7.25
CA ILE A 65 5.48 5.69 8.36
C ILE A 65 4.53 6.80 7.89
N LEU A 66 4.74 7.35 6.68
CA LEU A 66 3.84 8.34 6.10
C LEU A 66 2.43 7.78 5.92
N GLY A 67 2.32 6.55 5.39
CA GLY A 67 1.03 5.86 5.23
C GLY A 67 0.27 5.68 6.55
N ILE A 68 0.97 5.31 7.62
CA ILE A 68 0.38 5.17 8.96
C ILE A 68 -0.13 6.52 9.49
N ILE A 69 0.64 7.60 9.31
CA ILE A 69 0.24 8.95 9.71
C ILE A 69 -1.03 9.38 8.97
N PHE A 70 -1.12 9.14 7.65
CA PHE A 70 -2.32 9.44 6.87
C PHE A 70 -3.55 8.67 7.32
N ALA A 71 -3.39 7.37 7.62
CA ALA A 71 -4.45 6.56 8.19
C ALA A 71 -4.96 7.17 9.51
N MET A 72 -4.05 7.51 10.43
CA MET A 72 -4.41 8.11 11.71
C MET A 72 -5.14 9.45 11.56
N ILE A 73 -4.67 10.34 10.67
CA ILE A 73 -5.32 11.64 10.39
C ILE A 73 -6.75 11.42 9.90
N HIS A 74 -6.95 10.52 8.94
CA HIS A 74 -8.27 10.25 8.37
C HIS A 74 -9.25 9.71 9.40
N PHE A 75 -8.84 8.70 10.18
CA PHE A 75 -9.72 8.06 11.14
C PHE A 75 -10.10 8.99 12.30
N MET A 76 -9.13 9.73 12.83
CA MET A 76 -9.40 10.69 13.90
C MET A 76 -10.22 11.88 13.42
N SER A 77 -10.06 12.31 12.16
CA SER A 77 -10.89 13.37 11.58
C SER A 77 -12.34 12.96 11.37
N GLN A 78 -12.63 11.68 11.10
CA GLN A 78 -14.00 11.19 10.95
C GLN A 78 -14.69 10.88 12.29
N GLY A 79 -13.92 10.61 13.34
CA GLY A 79 -14.40 10.28 14.69
C GLY A 79 -14.92 8.84 14.83
N ILE A 80 -15.25 8.43 16.06
CA ILE A 80 -15.67 7.04 16.39
C ILE A 80 -17.01 6.66 15.73
N ASN A 81 -17.92 7.62 15.49
CA ASN A 81 -19.24 7.40 14.91
C ASN A 81 -19.41 8.05 13.53
N LYS A 82 -18.69 7.51 12.54
CA LYS A 82 -18.76 7.91 11.12
C LYS A 82 -20.18 8.04 10.57
N ARG A 83 -21.06 7.10 10.93
CA ARG A 83 -22.47 7.08 10.49
C ARG A 83 -23.23 8.31 10.98
N ASN A 84 -23.08 8.67 12.25
CA ASN A 84 -23.78 9.81 12.84
C ASN A 84 -23.27 11.12 12.26
N ASN A 85 -21.95 11.25 12.06
CA ASN A 85 -21.35 12.44 11.46
C ASN A 85 -21.81 12.62 10.00
N ASN A 86 -21.79 11.56 9.20
CA ASN A 86 -22.31 11.62 7.83
C ASN A 86 -23.82 11.89 7.78
N MET A 87 -24.60 11.33 8.71
CA MET A 87 -26.05 11.57 8.79
C MET A 87 -26.36 13.03 9.15
N PHE A 88 -25.62 13.61 10.10
CA PHE A 88 -25.71 15.03 10.49
C PHE A 88 -25.31 15.97 9.35
N LEU A 89 -24.23 15.66 8.62
CA LEU A 89 -23.82 16.47 7.48
C LEU A 89 -24.81 16.37 6.31
N THR A 90 -25.46 15.22 6.12
CA THR A 90 -26.49 15.06 5.08
C THR A 90 -27.87 15.62 5.46
N SER A 91 -28.14 15.86 6.75
CA SER A 91 -29.35 16.59 7.18
C SER A 91 -29.21 18.10 6.96
N ALA A 92 -27.99 18.59 6.77
CA ALA A 92 -27.68 19.94 6.31
C ALA A 92 -27.73 20.00 4.76
N PRO A 93 -27.59 21.17 4.08
CA PRO A 93 -27.78 21.28 2.63
C PRO A 93 -26.58 20.73 1.80
N TYR A 94 -25.88 19.71 2.32
CA TYR A 94 -24.72 19.10 1.70
C TYR A 94 -25.06 17.76 1.04
N THR A 95 -24.58 17.57 -0.19
CA THR A 95 -24.68 16.27 -0.85
C THR A 95 -23.54 15.34 -0.41
N LYS A 96 -23.82 14.03 -0.38
CA LYS A 96 -22.81 12.99 -0.04
C LYS A 96 -21.56 13.07 -0.89
N LYS A 97 -21.73 13.36 -2.19
CA LYS A 97 -20.63 13.54 -3.14
C LYS A 97 -19.75 14.73 -2.76
N GLN A 98 -20.34 15.83 -2.29
CA GLN A 98 -19.59 17.00 -1.83
C GLN A 98 -18.80 16.72 -0.56
N ILE A 99 -19.38 16.01 0.41
CA ILE A 99 -18.69 15.63 1.65
C ILE A 99 -17.43 14.81 1.32
N LYS A 100 -17.58 13.76 0.51
CA LYS A 100 -16.47 12.86 0.18
C LYS A 100 -15.43 13.47 -0.76
N TYR A 101 -15.85 14.34 -1.68
CA TYR A 101 -14.91 15.10 -2.50
C TYR A 101 -14.10 16.10 -1.67
N ASN A 102 -14.73 16.72 -0.66
CA ASN A 102 -14.02 17.62 0.26
C ASN A 102 -13.05 16.86 1.18
N GLU A 103 -13.42 15.67 1.69
CA GLU A 103 -12.48 14.80 2.42
C GLU A 103 -11.23 14.50 1.58
N LEU A 104 -11.41 14.12 0.32
CA LEU A 104 -10.30 13.87 -0.61
C LEU A 104 -9.44 15.12 -0.81
N ILE A 105 -10.05 16.29 -1.03
CA ILE A 105 -9.30 17.55 -1.16
C ILE A 105 -8.49 17.84 0.10
N CYS A 106 -9.06 17.66 1.29
CA CYS A 106 -8.36 17.96 2.53
C CYS A 106 -7.17 17.03 2.77
N LEU A 107 -7.29 15.73 2.44
CA LEU A 107 -6.18 14.78 2.49
C LEU A 107 -5.09 15.10 1.45
N LEU A 108 -5.46 15.62 0.27
CA LEU A 108 -4.48 16.08 -0.72
C LEU A 108 -3.76 17.35 -0.25
N ILE A 109 -4.46 18.29 0.40
CA ILE A 109 -3.84 19.48 0.99
C ILE A 109 -2.86 19.07 2.09
N SER A 110 -3.23 18.11 2.96
CA SER A 110 -2.27 17.64 3.96
C SER A 110 -1.05 17.00 3.30
N LEU A 111 -1.21 16.21 2.24
CA LEU A 111 -0.07 15.67 1.46
C LEU A 111 0.88 16.75 0.96
N VAL A 112 0.36 17.88 0.47
CA VAL A 112 1.21 19.02 0.09
C VAL A 112 2.01 19.53 1.29
N ILE A 113 1.40 19.66 2.47
CA ILE A 113 2.11 20.07 3.71
C ILE A 113 3.22 19.07 4.06
N PHE A 114 2.94 17.76 4.02
CA PHE A 114 3.93 16.72 4.31
C PHE A 114 5.10 16.72 3.30
N THR A 115 4.82 16.95 2.02
CA THR A 115 5.87 17.07 0.99
C THR A 115 6.75 18.30 1.20
N ALA A 116 6.16 19.44 1.61
CA ALA A 116 6.92 20.65 1.89
C ALA A 116 7.87 20.48 3.08
N VAL A 117 7.42 19.77 4.13
CA VAL A 117 8.26 19.42 5.30
C VAL A 117 9.44 18.55 4.88
N PHE A 118 9.21 17.55 4.03
CA PHE A 118 10.29 16.71 3.51
C PHE A 118 11.32 17.55 2.73
N ILE A 119 10.87 18.41 1.81
CA ILE A 119 11.75 19.30 1.03
C ILE A 119 12.58 20.18 1.96
N TYR A 120 11.95 20.79 2.97
CA TYR A 120 12.63 21.64 3.94
C TYR A 120 13.74 20.87 4.69
N ILE A 121 13.45 19.66 5.16
CA ILE A 121 14.42 18.82 5.87
C ILE A 121 15.59 18.43 4.97
N SER A 122 15.32 18.04 3.73
CA SER A 122 16.38 17.69 2.78
C SER A 122 17.28 18.89 2.46
N ILE A 123 16.72 20.09 2.27
CA ILE A 123 17.52 21.31 2.09
C ILE A 123 18.37 21.61 3.33
N MET A 124 17.81 21.48 4.53
CA MET A 124 18.57 21.69 5.77
C MET A 124 19.67 20.65 5.96
N ALA A 125 19.43 19.40 5.57
CA ALA A 125 20.45 18.34 5.60
C ALA A 125 21.58 18.60 4.60
N TYR A 126 21.27 19.18 3.43
CA TYR A 126 22.27 19.63 2.47
C TYR A 126 23.17 20.71 3.05
N LEU A 127 22.58 21.74 3.68
CA LEU A 127 23.34 22.83 4.31
C LEU A 127 24.19 22.35 5.49
N ARG A 128 23.67 21.41 6.30
CA ARG A 128 24.39 20.86 7.46
C ARG A 128 25.63 20.07 7.07
N ASN A 129 25.59 19.36 5.93
CA ASN A 129 26.68 18.49 5.45
C ASN A 129 27.32 19.04 4.18
N TYR A 130 27.48 20.37 4.08
CA TYR A 130 27.90 21.05 2.85
C TYR A 130 29.19 20.48 2.24
N ASP A 131 30.20 20.23 3.07
CA ASP A 131 31.50 19.71 2.62
C ASP A 131 31.36 18.35 1.93
N LEU A 132 30.61 17.43 2.55
CA LEU A 132 30.33 16.11 1.99
C LEU A 132 29.44 16.20 0.74
N MET A 133 28.43 17.08 0.76
CA MET A 133 27.49 17.25 -0.35
C MET A 133 28.13 17.85 -1.60
N SER A 134 29.24 18.59 -1.45
CA SER A 134 29.99 19.12 -2.59
C SER A 134 30.63 18.02 -3.46
N ILE A 135 30.83 16.83 -2.90
CA ILE A 135 31.48 15.68 -3.55
C ILE A 135 30.44 14.72 -4.14
N ILE A 136 29.20 14.77 -3.64
CA ILE A 136 28.12 13.84 -4.01
C ILE A 136 27.46 14.26 -5.33
N ASP A 137 27.38 13.32 -6.25
CA ASP A 137 26.73 13.52 -7.54
C ASP A 137 25.21 13.32 -7.46
N GLY A 138 24.47 14.30 -7.97
CA GLY A 138 23.04 14.15 -8.27
C GLY A 138 22.08 14.31 -7.09
N TYR A 139 22.52 14.82 -5.93
CA TYR A 139 21.66 15.00 -4.75
C TYR A 139 20.32 15.70 -5.05
N PHE A 140 20.35 16.82 -5.77
CA PHE A 140 19.13 17.56 -6.14
C PHE A 140 18.24 16.81 -7.14
N THR A 141 18.83 15.96 -7.99
CA THR A 141 18.04 15.14 -8.93
C THR A 141 17.28 14.05 -8.19
N VAL A 142 17.92 13.40 -7.21
CA VAL A 142 17.25 12.42 -6.34
C VAL A 142 16.18 13.09 -5.49
N LEU A 143 16.45 14.26 -4.92
CA LEU A 143 15.46 15.02 -4.17
C LEU A 143 14.20 15.31 -5.02
N GLY A 144 14.37 15.68 -6.29
CA GLY A 144 13.26 15.84 -7.23
C GLY A 144 12.48 14.54 -7.48
N ILE A 145 13.18 13.41 -7.60
CA ILE A 145 12.54 12.09 -7.78
C ILE A 145 11.78 11.68 -6.51
N GLU A 146 12.37 11.84 -5.33
CA GLU A 146 11.76 11.47 -4.05
C GLU A 146 10.54 12.34 -3.73
N THR A 147 10.58 13.64 -4.04
CA THR A 147 9.41 14.51 -3.89
C THR A 147 8.25 14.06 -4.78
N LEU A 148 8.51 13.70 -6.04
CA LEU A 148 7.51 13.16 -6.94
C LEU A 148 6.98 11.79 -6.47
N LYS A 149 7.86 10.90 -5.97
CA LYS A 149 7.47 9.62 -5.36
C LYS A 149 6.50 9.83 -4.20
N ILE A 150 6.79 10.74 -3.28
CA ILE A 150 5.92 11.02 -2.13
C ILE A 150 4.53 11.49 -2.61
N ILE A 151 4.48 12.36 -3.63
CA ILE A 151 3.22 12.83 -4.19
C ILE A 151 2.44 11.66 -4.81
N LEU A 152 3.07 10.83 -5.64
CA LEU A 152 2.38 9.74 -6.34
C LEU A 152 1.96 8.62 -5.41
N PHE A 153 2.87 8.06 -4.62
CA PHE A 153 2.52 7.01 -3.67
C PHE A 153 1.61 7.53 -2.56
N GLY A 154 1.76 8.79 -2.14
CA GLY A 154 0.82 9.44 -1.23
C GLY A 154 -0.59 9.53 -1.80
N THR A 155 -0.76 9.95 -3.05
CA THR A 155 -2.08 9.99 -3.71
C THR A 155 -2.68 8.60 -3.88
N ILE A 156 -1.90 7.59 -4.30
CA ILE A 156 -2.33 6.19 -4.39
C ILE A 156 -2.81 5.69 -3.01
N GLY A 157 -2.03 5.95 -1.96
CA GLY A 157 -2.36 5.58 -0.59
C GLY A 157 -3.66 6.22 -0.10
N ILE A 158 -3.87 7.51 -0.38
CA ILE A 158 -5.11 8.23 -0.05
C ILE A 158 -6.32 7.61 -0.76
N PHE A 159 -6.19 7.26 -2.05
CA PHE A 159 -7.28 6.61 -2.78
C PHE A 159 -7.62 5.24 -2.19
N ILE A 160 -6.62 4.41 -1.90
CA ILE A 160 -6.83 3.08 -1.28
C ILE A 160 -7.52 3.26 0.07
N LEU A 161 -7.03 4.18 0.90
CA LEU A 161 -7.59 4.49 2.21
C LEU A 161 -9.07 4.89 2.11
N LEU A 162 -9.42 5.78 1.17
CA LEU A 162 -10.81 6.22 0.98
C LEU A 162 -11.71 5.11 0.40
N ILE A 163 -11.18 4.28 -0.50
CA ILE A 163 -11.90 3.13 -1.05
C ILE A 163 -12.21 2.12 0.07
N VAL A 164 -11.20 1.70 0.82
CA VAL A 164 -11.38 0.74 1.92
C VAL A 164 -12.33 1.31 2.97
N ASP A 165 -12.13 2.56 3.38
CA ASP A 165 -13.01 3.23 4.35
C ASP A 165 -14.47 3.29 3.86
N SER A 166 -14.72 3.47 2.56
CA SER A 166 -16.08 3.46 2.00
C SER A 166 -16.78 2.10 2.02
N MET A 167 -16.05 1.00 2.25
CA MET A 167 -16.62 -0.34 2.38
C MET A 167 -17.23 -0.62 3.76
N PHE A 168 -16.86 0.19 4.77
CA PHE A 168 -17.28 0.01 6.17
C PHE A 168 -18.17 1.14 6.67
N SER A 169 -19.16 0.77 7.49
CA SER A 169 -20.12 1.72 8.08
C SER A 169 -19.62 2.32 9.40
N ASN A 170 -18.66 1.67 10.05
CA ASN A 170 -18.01 2.11 11.29
C ASN A 170 -16.49 2.34 11.07
N THR A 171 -15.95 3.45 11.58
CA THR A 171 -14.52 3.78 11.53
C THR A 171 -13.66 2.74 12.25
N ILE A 172 -14.12 2.19 13.39
CA ILE A 172 -13.35 1.17 14.14
C ILE A 172 -13.14 -0.09 13.28
N MET A 173 -14.19 -0.57 12.62
CA MET A 173 -14.08 -1.73 11.73
C MET A 173 -13.23 -1.42 10.50
N GLY A 174 -13.34 -0.20 9.96
CA GLY A 174 -12.46 0.30 8.91
C GLY A 174 -10.98 0.27 9.29
N ILE A 175 -10.63 0.67 10.52
CA ILE A 175 -9.26 0.63 11.06
C ILE A 175 -8.75 -0.81 11.14
N ILE A 176 -9.52 -1.69 11.79
CA ILE A 176 -9.13 -3.09 11.97
C ILE A 176 -8.95 -3.75 10.60
N CYS A 177 -9.88 -3.54 9.67
CA CYS A 177 -9.74 -4.13 8.34
C CYS A 177 -8.59 -3.55 7.52
N MET A 178 -8.34 -2.24 7.60
CA MET A 178 -7.30 -1.58 6.80
C MET A 178 -5.89 -1.85 7.33
N ILE A 179 -5.69 -1.94 8.65
CA ILE A 179 -4.37 -2.15 9.25
C ILE A 179 -4.05 -3.64 9.39
N SER A 180 -5.01 -4.47 9.80
CA SER A 180 -4.75 -5.88 10.10
C SER A 180 -5.33 -6.82 9.04
N ILE A 181 -6.65 -6.88 8.88
CA ILE A 181 -7.27 -8.01 8.15
C ILE A 181 -6.87 -8.02 6.66
N LEU A 182 -6.98 -6.91 5.94
CA LEU A 182 -6.71 -6.87 4.49
C LEU A 182 -5.20 -6.99 4.17
N PRO A 183 -4.28 -6.23 4.79
CA PRO A 183 -2.86 -6.38 4.49
C PRO A 183 -2.32 -7.77 4.84
N VAL A 184 -2.71 -8.32 6.00
CA VAL A 184 -2.23 -9.63 6.45
C VAL A 184 -2.77 -10.75 5.55
N SER A 185 -4.05 -10.70 5.18
CA SER A 185 -4.62 -11.68 4.25
C SER A 185 -3.96 -11.61 2.86
N LEU A 186 -3.74 -10.41 2.32
CA LEU A 186 -3.06 -10.24 1.04
C LEU A 186 -1.61 -10.72 1.09
N LEU A 187 -0.88 -10.46 2.17
CA LEU A 187 0.49 -10.96 2.34
C LEU A 187 0.55 -12.49 2.27
N PHE A 188 -0.35 -13.19 2.97
CA PHE A 188 -0.39 -14.66 2.92
C PHE A 188 -0.85 -15.22 1.56
N ILE A 189 -1.76 -14.53 0.88
CA ILE A 189 -2.19 -14.92 -0.47
C ILE A 189 -1.01 -14.76 -1.45
N VAL A 190 -0.34 -13.62 -1.42
CA VAL A 190 0.79 -13.32 -2.32
C VAL A 190 1.97 -14.24 -2.04
N SER A 191 2.33 -14.46 -0.77
CA SER A 191 3.40 -15.38 -0.42
C SER A 191 3.09 -16.79 -0.91
N ARG A 192 1.83 -17.25 -0.79
CA ARG A 192 1.44 -18.56 -1.31
C ARG A 192 1.48 -18.63 -2.82
N VAL A 193 1.02 -17.60 -3.52
CA VAL A 193 1.14 -17.54 -4.99
C VAL A 193 2.61 -17.68 -5.40
N PHE A 194 3.54 -16.98 -4.74
CA PHE A 194 4.97 -17.14 -5.03
C PHE A 194 5.48 -18.56 -4.78
N MET A 195 5.14 -19.18 -3.66
CA MET A 195 5.50 -20.58 -3.39
C MET A 195 4.96 -21.54 -4.46
N ILE A 196 3.73 -21.31 -4.93
CA ILE A 196 3.12 -22.11 -6.00
C ILE A 196 3.90 -21.97 -7.31
N LEU A 197 4.26 -20.74 -7.67
CA LEU A 197 5.05 -20.48 -8.88
C LEU A 197 6.45 -21.12 -8.80
N ASP A 198 7.01 -21.26 -7.61
CA ASP A 198 8.35 -21.81 -7.39
C ASP A 198 8.43 -23.33 -7.62
N TYR A 199 7.32 -24.05 -7.47
CA TYR A 199 7.31 -25.49 -7.68
C TYR A 199 6.75 -25.94 -9.03
N ILE A 200 6.16 -25.01 -9.79
CA ILE A 200 5.67 -25.25 -11.15
C ILE A 200 6.85 -25.23 -12.13
N PRO A 201 6.96 -26.17 -13.09
CA PRO A 201 8.03 -26.21 -14.07
C PRO A 201 7.89 -25.06 -15.07
N GLY A 202 8.92 -24.21 -15.13
CA GLY A 202 9.07 -23.17 -16.16
C GLY A 202 9.66 -23.70 -17.47
N GLY A 203 10.20 -24.91 -17.45
CA GLY A 203 10.98 -25.51 -18.55
C GLY A 203 12.48 -25.43 -18.29
N ASN A 204 13.25 -26.30 -18.95
CA ASN A 204 14.72 -26.43 -18.78
C ASN A 204 15.18 -26.66 -17.32
N GLY A 205 14.39 -27.37 -16.52
CA GLY A 205 14.73 -27.69 -15.13
C GLY A 205 14.63 -26.51 -14.14
N LYS A 206 14.20 -25.32 -14.59
CA LYS A 206 14.00 -24.12 -13.76
C LYS A 206 12.56 -23.98 -13.29
N SER A 207 12.36 -23.34 -12.13
CA SER A 207 11.01 -23.04 -11.65
C SER A 207 10.33 -21.98 -12.52
N PHE A 208 8.99 -21.96 -12.51
CA PHE A 208 8.23 -20.95 -13.21
C PHE A 208 8.43 -19.58 -12.55
N LEU A 209 8.64 -19.54 -11.23
CA LEU A 209 9.09 -18.36 -10.51
C LEU A 209 10.47 -17.89 -10.97
N GLU A 210 11.44 -18.78 -11.16
CA GLU A 210 12.77 -18.44 -11.70
C GLU A 210 12.68 -18.00 -13.16
N LYS A 211 11.82 -18.60 -13.98
CA LYS A 211 11.64 -18.17 -15.37
C LYS A 211 10.93 -16.83 -15.47
N ILE A 212 9.93 -16.61 -14.62
CA ILE A 212 9.34 -15.29 -14.40
C ILE A 212 10.44 -14.36 -13.89
N GLY A 213 11.27 -14.78 -12.94
CA GLY A 213 12.37 -14.03 -12.37
C GLY A 213 13.49 -13.75 -13.37
N ASP A 214 13.71 -14.60 -14.37
CA ASP A 214 14.66 -14.43 -15.47
C ASP A 214 14.06 -13.48 -16.52
N ILE A 215 12.77 -13.62 -16.87
CA ILE A 215 12.06 -12.68 -17.75
C ILE A 215 11.92 -11.31 -17.08
N ILE A 216 11.65 -11.29 -15.78
CA ILE A 216 11.54 -10.08 -14.97
C ILE A 216 12.93 -9.50 -14.75
N SER A 217 13.96 -10.26 -14.38
CA SER A 217 15.32 -9.74 -14.21
C SER A 217 15.96 -9.28 -15.52
N VAL A 218 15.67 -9.95 -16.64
CA VAL A 218 16.22 -9.61 -17.97
C VAL A 218 15.43 -8.51 -18.66
N ASN A 219 14.10 -8.41 -18.50
CA ASN A 219 13.26 -7.45 -19.23
C ASN A 219 12.34 -6.54 -18.39
N PHE A 220 12.09 -6.79 -17.10
CA PHE A 220 11.18 -5.97 -16.27
C PHE A 220 11.93 -5.13 -15.21
N PHE A 221 12.89 -5.71 -14.47
CA PHE A 221 13.83 -5.03 -13.57
C PHE A 221 14.93 -4.29 -14.32
N LYS A 222 15.37 -4.76 -15.50
CA LYS A 222 16.33 -3.99 -16.32
C LYS A 222 15.70 -2.80 -17.05
N GLY A 223 14.38 -2.62 -17.00
CA GLY A 223 13.71 -1.65 -17.86
C GLY A 223 12.55 -0.83 -17.29
N GLN A 224 11.78 -1.29 -16.30
CA GLN A 224 10.46 -0.65 -16.08
C GLN A 224 9.91 -0.53 -14.65
N SER A 225 10.55 -1.03 -13.58
CA SER A 225 10.08 -0.69 -12.21
C SER A 225 11.17 -0.71 -11.13
N THR A 226 12.38 -0.23 -11.43
CA THR A 226 13.46 -0.15 -10.43
C THR A 226 13.53 1.21 -9.75
N TYR A 227 13.17 2.29 -10.45
CA TYR A 227 13.45 3.64 -9.94
C TYR A 227 12.43 4.09 -8.88
N LEU A 228 11.17 3.68 -9.01
CA LEU A 228 10.11 4.04 -8.07
C LEU A 228 10.04 3.15 -6.83
N ILE A 229 10.39 1.86 -6.94
CA ILE A 229 10.19 0.85 -5.89
C ILE A 229 11.49 0.60 -5.09
N ASP A 230 12.62 0.49 -5.79
CA ASP A 230 13.93 0.14 -5.21
C ASP A 230 14.86 1.35 -5.08
N SER A 231 15.95 1.17 -4.33
CA SER A 231 17.03 2.16 -4.23
C SER A 231 17.98 2.02 -5.41
N VAL A 232 18.04 3.06 -6.24
CA VAL A 232 18.89 3.11 -7.43
C VAL A 232 19.81 4.32 -7.30
N ASN A 233 21.10 4.09 -7.55
CA ASN A 233 22.09 5.15 -7.58
C ASN A 233 21.91 6.02 -8.84
N VAL A 234 22.06 7.34 -8.71
CA VAL A 234 21.91 8.34 -9.78
C VAL A 234 22.63 7.96 -11.06
N VAL A 235 23.83 7.39 -10.94
CA VAL A 235 24.67 7.02 -12.09
C VAL A 235 23.96 6.01 -13.02
N PHE A 236 23.06 5.19 -12.47
CA PHE A 236 22.31 4.17 -13.21
C PHE A 236 20.89 4.61 -13.60
N ILE A 237 20.53 5.88 -13.37
CA ILE A 237 19.20 6.40 -13.71
C ILE A 237 19.09 6.68 -15.20
N GLN A 238 18.39 5.79 -15.92
CA GLN A 238 18.00 6.02 -17.30
C GLN A 238 16.72 6.86 -17.35
N LYS A 239 16.84 8.12 -17.81
CA LYS A 239 15.73 9.09 -17.87
C LYS A 239 14.46 8.55 -18.56
N ARG A 240 14.60 7.72 -19.60
CA ARG A 240 13.47 7.13 -20.35
C ARG A 240 12.63 6.18 -19.48
N ASN A 241 13.28 5.32 -18.71
CA ASN A 241 12.61 4.29 -17.90
C ASN A 241 11.91 4.92 -16.68
N LEU A 242 12.53 5.95 -16.10
CA LEU A 242 11.94 6.76 -15.04
C LEU A 242 10.65 7.47 -15.51
N ILE A 243 10.62 8.03 -16.72
CA ILE A 243 9.42 8.64 -17.29
C ILE A 243 8.30 7.59 -17.50
N SER A 244 8.61 6.40 -18.00
CA SER A 244 7.60 5.35 -18.16
C SER A 244 7.01 4.90 -16.83
N GLU A 245 7.84 4.79 -15.79
CA GLU A 245 7.38 4.44 -14.44
C GLU A 245 6.42 5.49 -13.88
N PHE A 246 6.75 6.78 -14.07
CA PHE A 246 5.86 7.88 -13.69
C PHE A 246 4.52 7.83 -14.43
N ILE A 247 4.53 7.52 -15.74
CA ILE A 247 3.30 7.37 -16.52
C ILE A 247 2.45 6.21 -15.99
N VAL A 248 3.05 5.06 -15.70
CA VAL A 248 2.34 3.90 -15.13
C VAL A 248 1.70 4.26 -13.79
N ALA A 249 2.41 4.95 -12.90
CA ALA A 249 1.85 5.42 -11.62
C ALA A 249 0.64 6.35 -11.82
N VAL A 250 0.71 7.28 -12.78
CA VAL A 250 -0.41 8.17 -13.11
C VAL A 250 -1.62 7.40 -13.66
N VAL A 251 -1.38 6.38 -14.50
CA VAL A 251 -2.45 5.49 -15.00
C VAL A 251 -3.12 4.75 -13.84
N ILE A 252 -2.35 4.23 -12.87
CA ILE A 252 -2.89 3.58 -11.67
C ILE A 252 -3.76 4.55 -10.88
N ILE A 253 -3.31 5.80 -10.68
CA ILE A 253 -4.10 6.84 -10.02
C ILE A 253 -5.42 7.11 -10.77
N ALA A 254 -5.37 7.19 -12.10
CA ALA A 254 -6.57 7.38 -12.91
C ALA A 254 -7.56 6.21 -12.73
N VAL A 255 -7.08 4.96 -12.76
CA VAL A 255 -7.92 3.77 -12.53
C VAL A 255 -8.52 3.79 -11.12
N LEU A 256 -7.73 4.07 -10.08
CA LEU A 256 -8.21 4.18 -8.70
C LEU A 256 -9.26 5.29 -8.55
N SER A 257 -9.10 6.42 -9.24
CA SER A 257 -10.08 7.50 -9.22
C SER A 257 -11.43 7.07 -9.82
N VAL A 258 -11.42 6.28 -10.90
CA VAL A 258 -12.62 5.72 -11.52
C VAL A 258 -13.30 4.73 -10.58
N ILE A 259 -12.53 3.83 -9.96
CA ILE A 259 -13.03 2.87 -8.96
C ILE A 259 -13.69 3.61 -7.80
N TYR A 260 -13.03 4.64 -7.27
CA TYR A 260 -13.55 5.47 -6.19
C TYR A 260 -14.89 6.14 -6.54
N LEU A 261 -15.01 6.68 -7.76
CA LEU A 261 -16.26 7.27 -8.25
C LEU A 261 -17.39 6.24 -8.37
N ILE A 262 -17.09 5.02 -8.83
CA ILE A 262 -18.07 3.94 -8.94
C ILE A 262 -18.57 3.53 -7.55
N ILE A 263 -17.67 3.37 -6.58
CA ILE A 263 -18.03 2.97 -5.22
C ILE A 263 -18.86 4.07 -4.54
N GLN A 264 -18.47 5.35 -4.70
CA GLN A 264 -19.26 6.47 -4.18
C GLN A 264 -20.71 6.48 -4.68
N ARG A 265 -20.93 6.22 -5.98
CA ARG A 265 -22.29 6.23 -6.56
C ARG A 265 -23.18 5.15 -5.97
N LYS A 266 -22.61 4.02 -5.53
CA LYS A 266 -23.35 2.88 -4.97
C LYS A 266 -23.64 3.01 -3.46
N PHE A 267 -23.06 4.00 -2.79
CA PHE A 267 -23.19 4.16 -1.34
C PHE A 267 -24.54 4.79 -0.94
N LYS A 268 -25.45 3.98 -0.37
CA LYS A 268 -26.71 4.46 0.25
C LYS A 268 -26.61 4.37 1.78
N VAL A 269 -26.85 5.49 2.46
CA VAL A 269 -26.80 5.59 3.94
C VAL A 269 -27.89 4.72 4.60
N GLU A 270 -29.01 4.54 3.91
CA GLU A 270 -30.17 3.73 4.33
C GLU A 270 -29.92 2.22 4.24
N SER A 271 -28.95 1.76 3.44
CA SER A 271 -28.63 0.33 3.27
C SER A 271 -27.48 -0.17 4.14
N ASN A 272 -26.99 0.66 5.07
CA ASN A 272 -25.92 0.28 5.98
C ASN A 272 -26.41 -0.82 6.93
N THR A 273 -25.87 -2.02 6.78
CA THR A 273 -25.90 -3.02 7.85
C THR A 273 -24.94 -2.55 8.95
N LYS A 274 -25.16 -2.99 10.20
CA LYS A 274 -24.46 -2.48 11.40
C LYS A 274 -22.92 -2.39 11.25
N MET A 275 -22.28 -3.23 10.44
CA MET A 275 -20.81 -3.25 10.21
C MET A 275 -20.36 -2.90 8.78
N PHE A 276 -21.15 -3.21 7.75
CA PHE A 276 -20.77 -3.01 6.33
C PHE A 276 -21.72 -2.07 5.60
N THR A 277 -21.21 -1.45 4.53
CA THR A 277 -22.01 -0.48 3.76
C THR A 277 -22.92 -1.15 2.73
N SER A 278 -22.59 -2.39 2.35
CA SER A 278 -23.44 -3.23 1.50
C SER A 278 -23.15 -4.72 1.72
N LYS A 279 -24.11 -5.58 1.39
CA LYS A 279 -23.93 -7.05 1.36
C LYS A 279 -22.87 -7.51 0.36
N LEU A 280 -22.59 -6.73 -0.68
CA LEU A 280 -21.51 -7.04 -1.64
C LEU A 280 -20.14 -6.81 -1.01
N ASN A 281 -19.96 -5.71 -0.28
CA ASN A 281 -18.70 -5.41 0.42
C ASN A 281 -18.41 -6.45 1.50
N GLU A 282 -19.44 -6.85 2.25
CA GLU A 282 -19.38 -7.97 3.19
C GLU A 282 -18.87 -9.24 2.51
N LYS A 283 -19.48 -9.67 1.40
CA LYS A 283 -19.04 -10.85 0.65
C LYS A 283 -17.57 -10.75 0.20
N ILE A 284 -17.16 -9.63 -0.37
CA ILE A 284 -15.78 -9.43 -0.85
C ILE A 284 -14.78 -9.58 0.29
N ILE A 285 -15.03 -8.90 1.42
CA ILE A 285 -14.11 -8.90 2.56
C ILE A 285 -14.05 -10.27 3.22
N VAL A 286 -15.20 -10.96 3.35
CA VAL A 286 -15.26 -12.31 3.91
C VAL A 286 -14.55 -13.33 3.01
N ILE A 287 -14.63 -13.18 1.68
CA ILE A 287 -13.90 -14.04 0.74
C ILE A 287 -12.39 -13.80 0.84
N ILE A 288 -11.95 -12.54 0.84
CA ILE A 288 -10.51 -12.23 0.92
C ILE A 288 -9.92 -12.72 2.26
N SER A 289 -10.63 -12.50 3.37
CA SER A 289 -10.18 -12.96 4.68
C SER A 289 -10.19 -14.48 4.80
N SER A 290 -11.18 -15.17 4.20
CA SER A 290 -11.24 -16.63 4.23
C SER A 290 -10.16 -17.28 3.37
N ILE A 291 -9.87 -16.75 2.19
CA ILE A 291 -8.75 -17.20 1.35
C ILE A 291 -7.42 -16.89 2.05
N GLY A 292 -7.28 -15.74 2.69
CA GLY A 292 -6.10 -15.39 3.49
C GLY A 292 -5.85 -16.37 4.64
N ALA A 293 -6.89 -16.70 5.40
CA ALA A 293 -6.81 -17.70 6.47
C ALA A 293 -6.49 -19.11 5.94
N GLY A 294 -7.08 -19.50 4.82
CA GLY A 294 -6.76 -20.75 4.12
C GLY A 294 -5.30 -20.80 3.67
N SER A 295 -4.79 -19.69 3.13
CA SER A 295 -3.39 -19.55 2.72
C SER A 295 -2.44 -19.62 3.91
N PHE A 296 -2.78 -18.98 5.04
CA PHE A 296 -2.01 -19.03 6.28
C PHE A 296 -1.89 -20.45 6.85
N ILE A 297 -3.01 -21.16 6.97
CA ILE A 297 -2.98 -22.54 7.49
C ILE A 297 -2.25 -23.46 6.51
N LEU A 298 -2.44 -23.25 5.20
CA LEU A 298 -1.67 -23.98 4.20
C LEU A 298 -0.17 -23.70 4.33
N THR A 299 0.28 -22.46 4.56
CA THR A 299 1.73 -22.21 4.76
C THR A 299 2.30 -23.01 5.93
N MET A 300 1.55 -23.16 7.03
CA MET A 300 1.98 -23.95 8.19
C MET A 300 2.01 -25.47 7.92
N LEU A 301 1.11 -25.97 7.08
CA LEU A 301 0.99 -27.41 6.78
C LEU A 301 1.78 -27.87 5.56
N SER A 302 1.86 -27.02 4.54
CA SER A 302 2.39 -27.39 3.22
C SER A 302 3.90 -27.42 3.18
N GLU A 303 4.62 -26.63 3.98
CA GLU A 303 6.09 -26.68 4.00
C GLU A 303 6.58 -28.12 4.17
N PHE A 304 6.00 -28.91 5.08
CA PHE A 304 6.38 -30.32 5.22
C PHE A 304 6.00 -31.19 4.01
N TYR A 305 4.81 -30.99 3.43
CA TYR A 305 4.32 -31.83 2.33
C TYR A 305 4.98 -31.51 0.98
N THR A 306 5.08 -30.24 0.63
CA THR A 306 5.71 -29.78 -0.62
C THR A 306 7.22 -29.98 -0.56
N ASN A 307 7.89 -29.73 0.57
CA ASN A 307 9.33 -29.94 0.68
C ASN A 307 9.70 -31.43 0.61
N ASN A 308 8.84 -32.31 1.14
CA ASN A 308 9.01 -33.76 0.97
C ASN A 308 8.83 -34.19 -0.49
N LEU A 309 7.85 -33.63 -1.21
CA LEU A 309 7.64 -33.92 -2.63
C LEU A 309 8.75 -33.36 -3.54
N MET A 310 9.37 -32.24 -3.14
CA MET A 310 10.51 -31.62 -3.82
C MET A 310 11.84 -32.30 -3.56
N GLY A 311 11.92 -33.22 -2.58
CA GLY A 311 13.16 -33.93 -2.27
C GLY A 311 14.24 -33.02 -1.66
N TYR A 312 13.87 -32.18 -0.69
CA TYR A 312 14.75 -31.17 -0.05
C TYR A 312 16.07 -31.72 0.55
N TYR A 313 16.25 -33.04 0.63
CA TYR A 313 17.45 -33.66 1.19
C TYR A 313 18.57 -33.95 0.17
N TYR A 314 18.33 -33.87 -1.15
CA TYR A 314 19.37 -34.23 -2.12
C TYR A 314 19.49 -33.31 -3.35
N TYR A 315 18.38 -32.86 -3.95
CA TYR A 315 18.41 -31.93 -5.10
C TYR A 315 17.12 -31.11 -5.10
N TYR A 316 17.24 -29.79 -4.95
CA TYR A 316 16.10 -28.89 -5.13
C TYR A 316 15.63 -28.98 -6.58
N GLY A 317 14.48 -29.62 -6.80
CA GLY A 317 13.98 -29.95 -8.13
C GLY A 317 12.53 -29.55 -8.30
N VAL A 318 12.22 -28.96 -9.45
CA VAL A 318 10.85 -28.54 -9.78
C VAL A 318 9.93 -29.76 -9.90
N LEU A 319 8.70 -29.64 -9.39
CA LEU A 319 7.75 -30.75 -9.43
C LEU A 319 7.29 -31.00 -10.86
N SER A 320 7.25 -32.27 -11.29
CA SER A 320 6.76 -32.65 -12.61
C SER A 320 5.85 -33.88 -12.55
N GLY A 321 5.00 -34.03 -13.57
CA GLY A 321 4.06 -35.15 -13.69
C GLY A 321 3.09 -35.27 -12.52
N THR A 322 3.00 -36.46 -11.94
CA THR A 322 2.02 -36.80 -10.90
C THR A 322 2.26 -36.08 -9.58
N ASN A 323 3.51 -35.74 -9.25
CA ASN A 323 3.85 -35.03 -8.02
C ASN A 323 3.39 -33.56 -8.05
N LEU A 324 3.44 -32.92 -9.23
CA LEU A 324 2.90 -31.57 -9.43
C LEU A 324 1.37 -31.55 -9.26
N ILE A 325 0.68 -32.53 -9.87
CA ILE A 325 -0.78 -32.63 -9.75
C ILE A 325 -1.18 -32.87 -8.27
N LYS A 326 -0.44 -33.72 -7.56
CA LYS A 326 -0.67 -33.97 -6.12
C LYS A 326 -0.45 -32.71 -5.29
N ALA A 327 0.62 -31.96 -5.52
CA ALA A 327 0.91 -30.71 -4.80
C ALA A 327 -0.15 -29.64 -5.05
N LEU A 328 -0.53 -29.40 -6.32
CA LEU A 328 -1.58 -28.43 -6.67
C LEU A 328 -2.95 -28.84 -6.13
N ALA A 329 -3.31 -30.13 -6.23
CA ALA A 329 -4.58 -30.63 -5.71
C ALA A 329 -4.64 -30.51 -4.17
N PHE A 330 -3.52 -30.77 -3.48
CA PHE A 330 -3.41 -30.58 -2.04
C PHE A 330 -3.56 -29.11 -1.65
N ASP A 331 -2.87 -28.21 -2.34
CA ASP A 331 -2.95 -26.76 -2.11
C ASP A 331 -4.34 -26.20 -2.34
N MET A 332 -4.94 -26.49 -3.50
CA MET A 332 -6.29 -26.06 -3.84
C MET A 332 -7.34 -26.69 -2.90
N GLY A 333 -7.16 -27.96 -2.54
CA GLY A 333 -8.05 -28.68 -1.64
C GLY A 333 -8.06 -28.07 -0.24
N ILE A 334 -6.90 -27.78 0.33
CA ILE A 334 -6.77 -27.19 1.66
C ILE A 334 -7.23 -25.73 1.66
N ILE A 335 -6.78 -24.91 0.72
CA ILE A 335 -7.25 -23.51 0.61
C ILE A 335 -8.77 -23.51 0.45
N GLY A 336 -9.33 -24.33 -0.44
CA GLY A 336 -10.76 -24.43 -0.67
C GLY A 336 -11.54 -24.88 0.57
N PHE A 337 -11.11 -25.97 1.22
CA PHE A 337 -11.79 -26.50 2.40
C PHE A 337 -11.74 -25.54 3.58
N ILE A 338 -10.56 -25.01 3.91
CA ILE A 338 -10.38 -24.10 5.05
C ILE A 338 -11.07 -22.77 4.77
N SER A 339 -10.92 -22.21 3.57
CA SER A 339 -11.63 -20.97 3.22
C SER A 339 -13.15 -21.16 3.29
N PHE A 340 -13.69 -22.32 2.92
CA PHE A 340 -15.11 -22.63 3.07
C PHE A 340 -15.54 -22.72 4.54
N VAL A 341 -14.77 -23.39 5.40
CA VAL A 341 -15.06 -23.49 6.84
C VAL A 341 -15.02 -22.11 7.49
N VAL A 342 -13.96 -21.32 7.23
CA VAL A 342 -13.79 -19.96 7.75
C VAL A 342 -14.91 -19.04 7.22
N TYR A 343 -15.25 -19.14 5.94
CA TYR A 343 -16.37 -18.40 5.35
C TYR A 343 -17.69 -18.69 6.07
N LYS A 344 -17.98 -19.96 6.35
CA LYS A 344 -19.20 -20.37 7.08
C LYS A 344 -19.19 -19.90 8.53
N LEU A 345 -18.04 -19.94 9.21
CA LEU A 345 -17.89 -19.43 10.58
C LEU A 345 -18.10 -17.91 10.64
N ILE A 346 -17.46 -17.16 9.75
CA ILE A 346 -17.60 -15.70 9.69
C ILE A 346 -19.06 -15.32 9.39
N ASN A 347 -19.69 -15.97 8.41
CA ASN A 347 -21.10 -15.71 8.11
C ASN A 347 -22.02 -16.05 9.28
N LYS A 348 -21.75 -17.12 10.03
CA LYS A 348 -22.53 -17.47 11.24
C LYS A 348 -22.36 -16.40 12.32
N LEU A 349 -21.14 -15.90 12.53
CA LEU A 349 -20.87 -14.81 13.48
C LEU A 349 -21.57 -13.51 13.06
N LEU A 350 -21.52 -13.16 11.77
CA LEU A 350 -22.18 -11.96 11.24
C LEU A 350 -23.71 -12.04 11.38
N ASN A 351 -24.30 -13.21 11.11
CA ASN A 351 -25.75 -13.42 11.29
C ASN A 351 -26.19 -13.36 12.76
N ASN A 352 -25.31 -13.67 13.72
CA ASN A 352 -25.61 -13.56 15.14
C ASN A 352 -25.47 -12.12 15.68
N ILE A 353 -24.78 -11.23 14.95
CA ILE A 353 -24.54 -9.82 15.33
C ILE A 353 -25.55 -8.87 14.63
N GLN A 354 -26.06 -9.27 13.46
CA GLN A 354 -27.17 -8.59 12.77
C GLN A 354 -28.44 -8.64 13.59
#